data_AF-D6YUT0-F1
#
_entry.id   AF-D6YUT0-F1
#
_cell.length_a   1.000
_cell.length_b   1.000
_cell.length_c   1.000
_cell.angle_alpha   90.00
_cell.angle_beta   90.00
_cell.angle_gamma   90.00
#
_symmetry.space_group_name_H-M   'P 1'
#
loop_
_entity.id
_entity.type
_entity.pdbx_description
1 polymer ?
#
loop_
_entity_poly.entity_id
_entity_poly.type
_entity_poly.pdbx_seq_one_letter_code
_entity_poly.pdbx_strand_id
1 'polypeptide(L)'
;MKVFDKFSLLIKVMLLSLLFLVNLIHGYFMKINKFILLSKILIVLFIFNLNTLCAARPHRAYSIESSLEARHPNVRAVILQLKRMPESNEVIRQALGMGSITVEMSSKGMPFNAMWENYERRIVVDKRASKDQGSLLCHLLFELTNAVAEPRYQELCELAIDGLIDCDSYVEAVERIEYENMVRTVAIIEKGISSGIFPSTAGWEVIHDFDIHYKIQQLAGHSLLIAKEYQEITGRKRFSSYQGTVKNLKRMSHSEKMSLIEYLSSQYFHSKRKISNA
;
A
#
# COMPACT_ATOMS: atom_id res chain seq x y z
N MET A 1 71.18 -56.36 42.09
CA MET A 1 70.95 -54.95 41.76
C MET A 1 70.78 -54.72 40.24
N LYS A 2 70.00 -55.54 39.52
CA LYS A 2 69.75 -55.39 38.05
C LYS A 2 68.27 -55.46 37.65
N VAL A 3 67.35 -55.58 38.62
CA VAL A 3 65.90 -55.70 38.36
C VAL A 3 65.22 -54.32 38.41
N PHE A 4 65.77 -53.36 39.16
CA PHE A 4 65.21 -52.00 39.28
C PHE A 4 65.41 -51.14 38.01
N ASP A 5 66.49 -51.33 37.26
CA ASP A 5 66.75 -50.53 36.05
C ASP A 5 65.82 -50.87 34.88
N LYS A 6 65.42 -52.13 34.75
CA LYS A 6 64.47 -52.55 33.69
C LYS A 6 63.06 -52.03 33.95
N PHE A 7 62.65 -51.96 35.22
CA PHE A 7 61.32 -51.46 35.59
C PHE A 7 61.23 -49.93 35.42
N SER A 8 62.30 -49.20 35.77
CA SER A 8 62.39 -47.75 35.52
C SER A 8 62.33 -47.42 34.02
N LEU A 9 63.03 -48.20 33.18
CA LEU A 9 63.00 -48.01 31.74
C LEU A 9 61.62 -48.30 31.14
N LEU A 10 60.95 -49.37 31.59
CA LEU A 10 59.61 -49.71 31.12
C LEU A 10 58.58 -48.62 31.49
N ILE A 11 58.64 -48.10 32.71
CA ILE A 11 57.75 -47.00 33.16
C ILE A 11 58.00 -45.73 32.34
N LYS A 12 59.28 -45.39 32.06
CA LYS A 12 59.61 -44.23 31.21
C LYS A 12 59.11 -44.39 29.79
N VAL A 13 59.23 -45.57 29.19
CA VAL A 13 58.72 -45.85 27.84
C VAL A 13 57.19 -45.79 27.81
N MET A 14 56.51 -46.32 28.82
CA MET A 14 55.05 -46.24 28.90
C MET A 14 54.55 -44.79 29.07
N LEU A 15 55.21 -43.99 29.91
CA LEU A 15 54.88 -42.57 30.08
C LEU A 15 55.13 -41.75 28.81
N LEU A 16 56.22 -42.00 28.09
CA LEU A 16 56.51 -41.35 26.81
C LEU A 16 55.49 -41.72 25.73
N SER A 17 55.09 -43.00 25.65
CA SER A 17 54.05 -43.46 24.74
C SER A 17 52.68 -42.86 25.07
N LEU A 18 52.35 -42.72 26.37
CA LEU A 18 51.11 -42.08 26.81
C LEU A 18 51.12 -40.57 26.51
N LEU A 19 52.23 -39.87 26.74
CA LEU A 19 52.42 -38.46 26.39
C LEU A 19 52.33 -38.25 24.87
N PHE A 20 52.89 -39.16 24.07
CA PHE A 20 52.78 -39.10 22.62
C PHE A 20 51.33 -39.33 22.16
N LEU A 21 50.63 -40.30 22.74
CA LEU A 21 49.22 -40.57 22.43
C LEU A 21 48.31 -39.41 22.83
N VAL A 22 48.52 -38.80 24.01
CA VAL A 22 47.77 -37.62 24.46
C VAL A 22 48.04 -36.42 23.55
N ASN A 23 49.27 -36.19 23.11
CA ASN A 23 49.59 -35.12 22.15
C ASN A 23 49.02 -35.40 20.75
N LEU A 24 48.98 -36.66 20.32
CA LEU A 24 48.38 -37.06 19.04
C LEU A 24 46.85 -36.82 19.06
N ILE A 25 46.19 -37.20 20.16
CA ILE A 25 44.76 -36.98 20.39
C ILE A 25 44.45 -35.48 20.50
N HIS A 26 45.28 -34.71 21.22
CA HIS A 26 45.11 -33.26 21.36
C HIS A 26 45.30 -32.53 20.01
N GLY A 27 46.28 -32.95 19.20
CA GLY A 27 46.51 -32.45 17.85
C GLY A 27 45.38 -32.78 16.86
N TYR A 28 44.76 -33.97 17.00
CA TYR A 28 43.59 -34.37 16.19
C TYR A 28 42.31 -33.63 16.61
N PHE A 29 42.04 -33.49 17.91
CA PHE A 29 40.87 -32.76 18.42
C PHE A 29 40.93 -31.26 18.15
N MET A 30 42.11 -30.64 18.22
CA MET A 30 42.29 -29.23 17.87
C MET A 30 42.05 -28.96 16.38
N LYS A 31 42.33 -29.93 15.49
CA LYS A 31 42.02 -29.82 14.06
C LYS A 31 40.54 -30.05 13.78
N ILE A 32 39.88 -31.00 14.45
CA ILE A 32 38.44 -31.27 14.30
C ILE A 32 37.60 -30.10 14.82
N ASN A 33 37.93 -29.53 15.98
CA ASN A 33 37.20 -28.37 16.51
C ASN A 33 37.40 -27.10 15.65
N LYS A 34 38.59 -26.90 15.09
CA LYS A 34 38.82 -25.81 14.12
C LYS A 34 38.09 -26.06 12.80
N PHE A 35 38.01 -27.30 12.33
CA PHE A 35 37.26 -27.67 11.13
C PHE A 35 35.75 -27.54 11.31
N ILE A 36 35.21 -27.94 12.47
CA ILE A 36 33.80 -27.75 12.84
C ILE A 36 33.48 -26.26 12.99
N LEU A 37 34.38 -25.46 13.57
CA LEU A 37 34.19 -24.02 13.67
C LEU A 37 34.22 -23.36 12.29
N LEU A 38 35.17 -23.74 11.43
CA LEU A 38 35.29 -23.23 10.06
C LEU A 38 34.06 -23.61 9.22
N SER A 39 33.56 -24.84 9.33
CA SER A 39 32.36 -25.29 8.60
C SER A 39 31.11 -24.57 9.08
N LYS A 40 30.96 -24.32 10.39
CA LYS A 40 29.86 -23.50 10.93
C LYS A 40 29.92 -22.06 10.41
N ILE A 41 31.10 -21.45 10.37
CA ILE A 41 31.28 -20.09 9.81
C ILE A 41 30.92 -20.07 8.31
N LEU A 42 31.37 -21.07 7.55
CA LEU A 42 31.05 -21.19 6.12
C LEU A 42 29.54 -21.39 5.88
N ILE A 43 28.85 -22.16 6.71
CA ILE A 43 27.38 -22.34 6.62
C ILE A 43 26.65 -21.03 6.92
N VAL A 44 27.06 -20.28 7.96
CA VAL A 44 26.46 -18.99 8.28
C VAL A 44 26.70 -17.98 7.15
N LEU A 45 27.91 -17.92 6.60
CA LEU A 45 28.22 -17.09 5.44
C LEU A 45 27.43 -17.52 4.21
N PHE A 46 27.25 -18.82 3.98
CA PHE A 46 26.45 -19.32 2.86
C PHE A 46 24.97 -18.95 3.01
N ILE A 47 24.38 -19.10 4.20
CA ILE A 47 22.99 -18.69 4.49
C ILE A 47 22.84 -17.17 4.36
N PHE A 48 23.80 -16.39 4.86
CA PHE A 48 23.80 -14.95 4.73
C PHE A 48 23.88 -14.51 3.27
N ASN A 49 24.78 -15.13 2.48
CA ASN A 49 24.90 -14.88 1.05
C ASN A 49 23.64 -15.31 0.27
N LEU A 50 23.01 -16.44 0.63
CA LEU A 50 21.75 -16.88 0.01
C LEU A 50 20.62 -15.89 0.30
N ASN A 51 20.53 -15.39 1.54
CA ASN A 51 19.54 -14.38 1.93
C ASN A 51 19.80 -13.05 1.22
N THR A 52 21.06 -12.62 1.07
CA THR A 52 21.38 -11.44 0.26
C THR A 52 21.14 -11.66 -1.22
N LEU A 53 21.31 -12.87 -1.76
CA LEU A 53 21.03 -13.18 -3.18
C LEU A 53 19.52 -13.27 -3.47
N CYS A 54 18.73 -13.75 -2.49
CA CYS A 54 17.27 -13.72 -2.54
C CYS A 54 16.72 -12.29 -2.37
N ALA A 55 17.33 -11.48 -1.50
CA ALA A 55 17.00 -10.06 -1.33
C ALA A 55 17.50 -9.18 -2.49
N ALA A 56 18.58 -9.61 -3.16
CA ALA A 56 19.11 -9.01 -4.39
C ALA A 56 18.65 -9.76 -5.63
N ARG A 57 17.44 -10.32 -5.63
CA ARG A 57 16.73 -10.49 -6.91
C ARG A 57 16.70 -9.10 -7.53
N PRO A 58 17.36 -8.85 -8.68
CA PRO A 58 17.02 -7.66 -9.43
C PRO A 58 15.52 -7.81 -9.68
N HIS A 59 14.72 -6.90 -9.12
CA HIS A 59 13.49 -6.53 -9.77
C HIS A 59 13.89 -6.39 -11.24
N ARG A 60 13.44 -7.33 -12.08
CA ARG A 60 13.66 -7.20 -13.51
C ARG A 60 13.04 -5.86 -13.85
N ALA A 61 13.87 -4.84 -13.98
CA ALA A 61 13.55 -3.64 -14.69
C ALA A 61 13.46 -4.09 -16.15
N TYR A 62 12.35 -4.76 -16.48
CA TYR A 62 11.75 -4.56 -17.76
C TYR A 62 11.44 -3.06 -17.77
N SER A 63 12.36 -2.27 -18.30
CA SER A 63 12.07 -0.91 -18.73
C SER A 63 11.17 -1.02 -19.96
N ILE A 64 9.99 -1.59 -19.79
CA ILE A 64 8.83 -1.10 -20.53
C ILE A 64 8.76 0.34 -20.05
N GLU A 65 9.05 1.27 -20.94
CA GLU A 65 8.91 2.70 -20.67
C GLU A 65 7.47 2.90 -20.18
N SER A 66 7.30 3.02 -18.87
CA SER A 66 5.97 3.10 -18.27
C SER A 66 5.34 4.42 -18.72
N SER A 67 4.24 4.32 -19.45
CA SER A 67 3.60 5.46 -20.11
C SER A 67 2.25 5.76 -19.46
N LEU A 68 1.94 7.06 -19.38
CA LEU A 68 0.58 7.55 -19.09
C LEU A 68 -0.04 7.99 -20.41
N GLU A 69 -0.84 7.12 -21.02
CA GLU A 69 -1.34 7.28 -22.37
C GLU A 69 -2.80 7.73 -22.39
N ALA A 70 -3.09 8.79 -23.14
CA ALA A 70 -4.46 9.24 -23.36
C ALA A 70 -4.66 9.60 -24.83
N ARG A 71 -5.73 9.10 -25.45
CA ARG A 71 -6.07 9.42 -26.85
C ARG A 71 -6.84 10.74 -26.97
N HIS A 72 -7.63 11.09 -25.96
CA HIS A 72 -8.50 12.26 -26.02
C HIS A 72 -7.71 13.57 -25.79
N PRO A 73 -7.84 14.60 -26.67
CA PRO A 73 -7.06 15.83 -26.58
C PRO A 73 -7.20 16.57 -25.25
N ASN A 74 -8.40 16.69 -24.69
CA ASN A 74 -8.61 17.38 -23.41
C ASN A 74 -7.90 16.66 -22.26
N VAL A 75 -7.92 15.31 -22.27
CA VAL A 75 -7.25 14.50 -21.24
C VAL A 75 -5.73 14.68 -21.36
N ARG A 76 -5.19 14.67 -22.59
CA ARG A 76 -3.76 14.94 -22.82
C ARG A 76 -3.35 16.33 -22.32
N ALA A 77 -4.16 17.35 -22.59
CA ALA A 77 -3.89 18.71 -22.12
C ALA A 77 -3.86 18.78 -20.58
N VAL A 78 -4.82 18.12 -19.92
CA VAL A 78 -4.86 18.04 -18.45
C VAL A 78 -3.66 17.25 -17.89
N ILE A 79 -3.28 16.12 -18.49
CA ILE A 79 -2.08 15.37 -18.09
C ILE A 79 -0.82 16.23 -18.20
N LEU A 80 -0.68 17.01 -19.29
CA LEU A 80 0.44 17.93 -19.44
C LEU A 80 0.44 19.02 -18.37
N GLN A 81 -0.74 19.48 -17.95
CA GLN A 81 -0.88 20.44 -16.87
C GLN A 81 -0.52 19.85 -15.51
N LEU A 82 -1.00 18.63 -15.20
CA LEU A 82 -0.62 17.89 -13.99
C LEU A 82 0.90 17.76 -13.86
N LYS A 83 1.60 17.43 -14.95
CA LYS A 83 3.07 17.32 -15.00
C LYS A 83 3.83 18.61 -14.70
N ARG A 84 3.18 19.79 -14.78
CA ARG A 84 3.82 21.08 -14.43
C ARG A 84 3.96 21.27 -12.92
N MET A 85 3.17 20.57 -12.12
CA MET A 85 3.23 20.64 -10.66
C MET A 85 4.11 19.50 -10.13
N PRO A 86 5.22 19.79 -9.41
CA PRO A 86 6.16 18.76 -8.96
C PRO A 86 5.49 17.62 -8.16
N GLU A 87 4.59 17.94 -7.25
CA GLU A 87 3.89 16.98 -6.39
C GLU A 87 2.95 16.07 -7.19
N SER A 88 2.23 16.63 -8.17
CA SER A 88 1.38 15.85 -9.07
C SER A 88 2.22 14.96 -10.00
N ASN A 89 3.33 15.49 -10.51
CA ASN A 89 4.26 14.71 -11.33
C ASN A 89 4.90 13.54 -10.55
N GLU A 90 5.13 13.72 -9.26
CA GLU A 90 5.59 12.64 -8.39
C GLU A 90 4.51 11.58 -8.17
N VAL A 91 3.24 11.94 -8.01
CA VAL A 91 2.12 10.97 -8.01
C VAL A 91 2.08 10.19 -9.32
N ILE A 92 2.20 10.87 -10.47
CA ILE A 92 2.26 10.22 -11.78
C ILE A 92 3.43 9.23 -11.85
N ARG A 93 4.63 9.63 -11.40
CA ARG A 93 5.80 8.75 -11.37
C ARG A 93 5.58 7.52 -10.49
N GLN A 94 5.00 7.70 -9.30
CA GLN A 94 4.71 6.58 -8.39
C GLN A 94 3.70 5.62 -9.02
N ALA A 95 2.62 6.13 -9.61
CA ALA A 95 1.61 5.31 -10.28
C ALA A 95 2.20 4.53 -11.46
N LEU A 96 3.07 5.16 -12.26
CA LEU A 96 3.77 4.52 -13.38
C LEU A 96 4.86 3.55 -12.95
N GLY A 97 5.41 3.71 -11.74
CA GLY A 97 6.35 2.75 -11.13
C GLY A 97 5.75 1.35 -10.95
N MET A 98 4.42 1.23 -10.98
CA MET A 98 3.68 -0.03 -10.93
C MET A 98 3.25 -0.56 -12.31
N GLY A 99 3.59 0.15 -13.38
CA GLY A 99 3.27 -0.21 -14.77
C GLY A 99 2.53 0.91 -15.49
N SER A 100 2.45 0.78 -16.83
CA SER A 100 1.75 1.75 -17.68
C SER A 100 0.28 1.91 -17.28
N ILE A 101 -0.25 3.12 -17.53
CA ILE A 101 -1.63 3.49 -17.27
C ILE A 101 -2.24 4.07 -18.55
N THR A 102 -3.39 3.58 -18.95
CA THR A 102 -4.18 4.16 -20.04
C THR A 102 -5.30 5.03 -19.47
N VAL A 103 -5.65 6.10 -20.18
CA VAL A 103 -6.78 6.97 -19.82
C VAL A 103 -7.75 7.02 -20.99
N GLU A 104 -8.96 6.52 -20.75
CA GLU A 104 -9.99 6.31 -21.76
C GLU A 104 -11.25 7.11 -21.44
N MET A 105 -11.96 7.55 -22.48
CA MET A 105 -13.24 8.21 -22.32
C MET A 105 -14.36 7.18 -22.41
N SER A 106 -15.21 7.09 -21.38
CA SER A 106 -16.44 6.31 -21.45
C SER A 106 -17.53 7.08 -22.19
N SER A 107 -18.19 6.39 -23.13
CA SER A 107 -19.42 6.87 -23.77
C SER A 107 -20.68 6.55 -22.96
N LYS A 108 -20.58 5.66 -21.97
CA LYS A 108 -21.66 5.30 -21.04
C LYS A 108 -21.62 6.25 -19.85
N GLY A 109 -22.78 6.74 -19.43
CA GLY A 109 -22.87 7.55 -18.22
C GLY A 109 -22.34 6.76 -17.03
N MET A 110 -21.41 7.35 -16.30
CA MET A 110 -20.84 6.77 -15.09
C MET A 110 -21.43 7.46 -13.85
N PRO A 111 -21.48 6.77 -12.70
CA PRO A 111 -21.86 7.38 -11.43
C PRO A 111 -20.84 8.43 -10.96
N PHE A 112 -19.59 8.32 -11.44
CA PHE A 112 -18.48 9.21 -11.11
C PHE A 112 -17.89 9.84 -12.37
N ASN A 113 -17.19 10.96 -12.19
CA ASN A 113 -16.57 11.70 -13.30
C ASN A 113 -15.31 11.01 -13.86
N ALA A 114 -14.61 10.25 -13.01
CA ALA A 114 -13.56 9.32 -13.41
C ALA A 114 -13.56 8.12 -12.45
N MET A 115 -12.87 7.05 -12.83
CA MET A 115 -12.71 5.83 -12.02
C MET A 115 -11.42 5.11 -12.39
N TRP A 116 -10.65 4.71 -11.39
CA TRP A 116 -9.54 3.79 -11.52
C TRP A 116 -10.04 2.34 -11.67
N GLU A 117 -9.64 1.68 -12.74
CA GLU A 117 -9.86 0.25 -12.97
C GLU A 117 -8.54 -0.51 -12.83
N ASN A 118 -8.40 -1.18 -11.69
CA ASN A 118 -7.16 -1.87 -11.30
C ASN A 118 -6.73 -2.98 -12.28
N TYR A 119 -7.66 -3.84 -12.71
CA TYR A 119 -7.35 -5.03 -13.52
C TYR A 119 -6.71 -4.69 -14.87
N GLU A 120 -7.22 -3.66 -15.54
CA GLU A 120 -6.69 -3.18 -16.83
C GLU A 120 -5.67 -2.04 -16.67
N ARG A 121 -5.39 -1.61 -15.43
CA ARG A 121 -4.60 -0.41 -15.10
C ARG A 121 -5.00 0.80 -15.92
N ARG A 122 -6.29 1.12 -15.93
CA ARG A 122 -6.81 2.26 -16.70
C ARG A 122 -7.62 3.22 -15.86
N ILE A 123 -7.62 4.47 -16.25
CA ILE A 123 -8.54 5.49 -15.73
C ILE A 123 -9.63 5.70 -16.77
N VAL A 124 -10.88 5.45 -16.38
CA VAL A 124 -12.04 5.67 -17.24
C VAL A 124 -12.69 6.99 -16.85
N VAL A 125 -12.86 7.90 -17.81
CA VAL A 125 -13.39 9.26 -17.61
C VAL A 125 -14.77 9.40 -18.25
N ASP A 126 -15.77 9.90 -17.52
CA ASP A 126 -17.09 10.19 -18.09
C ASP A 126 -16.96 11.32 -19.13
N LYS A 127 -17.56 11.13 -20.31
CA LYS A 127 -17.57 12.15 -21.37
C LYS A 127 -18.06 13.53 -20.90
N ARG A 128 -19.00 13.58 -19.96
CA ARG A 128 -19.56 14.81 -19.38
C ARG A 128 -18.55 15.55 -18.49
N ALA A 129 -17.68 14.82 -17.80
CA ALA A 129 -16.64 15.40 -16.94
C ALA A 129 -15.57 16.16 -17.75
N SER A 130 -15.35 15.78 -19.01
CA SER A 130 -14.35 16.43 -19.87
C SER A 130 -14.70 17.85 -20.36
N LYS A 131 -15.87 18.37 -19.95
CA LYS A 131 -16.34 19.72 -20.31
C LYS A 131 -15.69 20.83 -19.50
N ASP A 132 -15.32 20.56 -18.24
CA ASP A 132 -14.55 21.50 -17.41
C ASP A 132 -13.16 20.92 -17.16
N GLN A 133 -12.13 21.63 -17.62
CA GLN A 133 -10.75 21.18 -17.49
C GLN A 133 -10.30 21.12 -16.04
N GLY A 134 -10.78 22.02 -15.17
CA GLY A 134 -10.43 22.01 -13.76
C GLY A 134 -10.97 20.78 -13.04
N SER A 135 -12.27 20.52 -13.16
CA SER A 135 -12.89 19.31 -12.61
C SER A 135 -12.23 18.04 -13.15
N LEU A 136 -11.98 17.95 -14.46
CA LEU A 136 -11.27 16.81 -15.04
C LEU A 136 -9.86 16.63 -14.45
N LEU A 137 -9.13 17.72 -14.24
CA LEU A 137 -7.80 17.72 -13.61
C LEU A 137 -7.85 17.14 -12.20
N CYS A 138 -8.80 17.60 -11.40
CA CYS A 138 -8.99 17.12 -10.04
C CYS A 138 -9.31 15.62 -10.00
N HIS A 139 -10.27 15.16 -10.82
CA HIS A 139 -10.64 13.75 -10.89
C HIS A 139 -9.50 12.86 -11.40
N LEU A 140 -8.76 13.29 -12.42
CA LEU A 140 -7.60 12.52 -12.90
C LEU A 140 -6.51 12.40 -11.84
N LEU A 141 -6.22 13.47 -11.09
CA LEU A 141 -5.24 13.41 -10.01
C LEU A 141 -5.71 12.49 -8.87
N PHE A 142 -7.00 12.52 -8.54
CA PHE A 142 -7.59 11.61 -7.57
C PHE A 142 -7.41 10.14 -7.99
N GLU A 143 -7.78 9.78 -9.22
CA GLU A 143 -7.64 8.40 -9.70
C GLU A 143 -6.18 7.96 -9.81
N LEU A 144 -5.26 8.87 -10.17
CA LEU A 144 -3.82 8.57 -10.12
C LEU A 144 -3.35 8.31 -8.67
N THR A 145 -3.92 9.01 -7.69
CA THR A 145 -3.62 8.78 -6.28
C THR A 145 -4.19 7.43 -5.81
N ASN A 146 -5.37 7.05 -6.28
CA ASN A 146 -5.93 5.70 -6.07
C ASN A 146 -5.04 4.62 -6.67
N ALA A 147 -4.51 4.83 -7.88
CA ALA A 147 -3.54 3.93 -8.49
C ALA A 147 -2.26 3.80 -7.65
N VAL A 148 -1.79 4.88 -7.00
CA VAL A 148 -0.65 4.83 -6.07
C VAL A 148 -0.96 3.97 -4.83
N ALA A 149 -2.21 3.98 -4.37
CA ALA A 149 -2.65 3.24 -3.19
C ALA A 149 -2.97 1.76 -3.46
N GLU A 150 -2.90 1.30 -4.73
CA GLU A 150 -3.24 -0.08 -5.13
C GLU A 150 -2.60 -1.18 -4.26
N PRO A 151 -1.31 -1.12 -3.88
CA PRO A 151 -0.72 -2.15 -3.02
C PRO A 151 -1.40 -2.26 -1.64
N ARG A 152 -1.88 -1.13 -1.08
CA ARG A 152 -2.61 -1.12 0.20
C ARG A 152 -3.98 -1.79 0.06
N TYR A 153 -4.66 -1.56 -1.06
CA TYR A 153 -5.92 -2.27 -1.34
C TYR A 153 -5.70 -3.78 -1.53
N GLN A 154 -4.64 -4.17 -2.23
CA GLN A 154 -4.28 -5.58 -2.41
C GLN A 154 -4.01 -6.26 -1.07
N GLU A 155 -3.25 -5.62 -0.18
CA GLU A 155 -2.99 -6.13 1.18
C GLU A 155 -4.31 -6.32 1.97
N LEU A 156 -5.24 -5.37 1.91
CA LEU A 156 -6.55 -5.50 2.56
C LEU A 156 -7.36 -6.67 1.98
N CYS A 157 -7.33 -6.85 0.65
CA CYS A 157 -7.99 -7.97 -0.01
C CYS A 157 -7.40 -9.31 0.43
N GLU A 158 -6.07 -9.42 0.55
CA GLU A 158 -5.39 -10.62 1.04
C GLU A 158 -5.81 -10.94 2.49
N LEU A 159 -5.78 -9.94 3.38
CA LEU A 159 -6.26 -10.10 4.76
C LEU A 159 -7.73 -10.55 4.81
N ALA A 160 -8.58 -10.03 3.92
CA ALA A 160 -9.98 -10.42 3.84
C ALA A 160 -10.15 -11.86 3.38
N ILE A 161 -9.45 -12.26 2.31
CA ILE A 161 -9.46 -13.63 1.75
C ILE A 161 -9.01 -14.64 2.80
N ASP A 162 -7.94 -14.33 3.54
CA ASP A 162 -7.39 -15.17 4.60
C ASP A 162 -8.24 -15.15 5.88
N GLY A 163 -9.25 -14.27 5.95
CA GLY A 163 -10.14 -14.14 7.10
C GLY A 163 -9.49 -13.51 8.33
N LEU A 164 -8.42 -12.74 8.13
CA LEU A 164 -7.66 -12.04 9.17
C LEU A 164 -8.22 -10.65 9.51
N ILE A 165 -9.13 -10.14 8.69
CA ILE A 165 -9.88 -8.91 8.92
C ILE A 165 -11.38 -9.18 8.76
N ASP A 166 -12.20 -8.57 9.61
CA ASP A 166 -13.65 -8.64 9.47
C ASP A 166 -14.19 -7.59 8.49
N CYS A 167 -15.48 -7.69 8.14
CA CYS A 167 -16.12 -6.83 7.15
C CYS A 167 -16.17 -5.35 7.57
N ASP A 168 -16.47 -5.04 8.85
CA ASP A 168 -16.57 -3.64 9.29
C ASP A 168 -15.17 -3.00 9.31
N SER A 169 -14.16 -3.74 9.79
CA SER A 169 -12.76 -3.30 9.78
C SER A 169 -12.21 -3.12 8.36
N TYR A 170 -12.54 -4.02 7.44
CA TYR A 170 -12.16 -3.90 6.02
C TYR A 170 -12.77 -2.65 5.38
N VAL A 171 -14.08 -2.43 5.58
CA VAL A 171 -14.78 -1.28 5.01
C VAL A 171 -14.22 0.03 5.54
N GLU A 172 -13.97 0.15 6.85
CA GLU A 172 -13.35 1.34 7.40
C GLU A 172 -11.94 1.59 6.84
N ALA A 173 -11.14 0.52 6.68
CA ALA A 173 -9.80 0.64 6.15
C ALA A 173 -9.77 1.11 4.68
N VAL A 174 -10.66 0.58 3.83
CA VAL A 174 -10.81 1.02 2.44
C VAL A 174 -11.25 2.49 2.37
N GLU A 175 -12.28 2.86 3.13
CA GLU A 175 -12.76 4.26 3.21
C GLU A 175 -11.66 5.20 3.71
N ARG A 176 -10.81 4.75 4.63
CA ARG A 176 -9.66 5.52 5.12
C ARG A 176 -8.60 5.74 4.05
N ILE A 177 -8.31 4.73 3.22
CA ILE A 177 -7.40 4.90 2.08
C ILE A 177 -7.96 5.93 1.09
N GLU A 178 -9.23 5.81 0.71
CA GLU A 178 -9.87 6.75 -0.22
C GLU A 178 -9.91 8.17 0.33
N TYR A 179 -10.20 8.30 1.63
CA TYR A 179 -10.17 9.56 2.33
C TYR A 179 -8.79 10.22 2.30
N GLU A 180 -7.73 9.47 2.62
CA GLU A 180 -6.35 9.95 2.57
C GLU A 180 -5.96 10.38 1.15
N ASN A 181 -6.38 9.63 0.13
CA ASN A 181 -6.16 9.96 -1.28
C ASN A 181 -6.87 11.25 -1.66
N MET A 182 -8.11 11.46 -1.21
CA MET A 182 -8.89 12.67 -1.44
C MET A 182 -8.21 13.88 -0.77
N VAL A 183 -7.82 13.76 0.51
CA VAL A 183 -7.12 14.84 1.24
C VAL A 183 -5.80 15.20 0.55
N ARG A 184 -4.99 14.21 0.16
CA ARG A 184 -3.74 14.43 -0.57
C ARG A 184 -3.99 15.12 -1.91
N THR A 185 -4.99 14.68 -2.65
CA THR A 185 -5.37 15.27 -3.94
C THR A 185 -5.70 16.73 -3.77
N VAL A 186 -6.59 17.07 -2.83
CA VAL A 186 -7.00 18.46 -2.61
C VAL A 186 -5.87 19.35 -2.15
N ALA A 187 -4.97 18.87 -1.29
CA ALA A 187 -3.78 19.62 -0.92
C ALA A 187 -2.89 19.98 -2.14
N ILE A 188 -2.71 19.04 -3.08
CA ILE A 188 -1.95 19.29 -4.31
C ILE A 188 -2.70 20.27 -5.23
N ILE A 189 -4.03 20.13 -5.34
CA ILE A 189 -4.88 21.02 -6.13
C ILE A 189 -4.84 22.45 -5.60
N GLU A 190 -5.07 22.65 -4.30
CA GLU A 190 -5.03 23.96 -3.65
C GLU A 190 -3.65 24.63 -3.85
N LYS A 191 -2.57 23.86 -3.71
CA LYS A 191 -1.22 24.36 -3.99
C LYS A 191 -1.02 24.73 -5.46
N GLY A 192 -1.53 23.93 -6.40
CA GLY A 192 -1.44 24.23 -7.82
C GLY A 192 -2.29 25.44 -8.24
N ILE A 193 -3.47 25.64 -7.64
CA ILE A 193 -4.32 26.82 -7.84
C ILE A 193 -3.63 28.07 -7.31
N SER A 194 -3.15 28.04 -6.06
CA SER A 194 -2.43 29.17 -5.45
C SER A 194 -1.15 29.55 -6.17
N SER A 195 -0.50 28.58 -6.84
CA SER A 195 0.68 28.80 -7.68
C SER A 195 0.34 29.27 -9.11
N GLY A 196 -0.95 29.41 -9.47
CA GLY A 196 -1.39 29.78 -10.81
C GLY A 196 -1.17 28.71 -11.88
N ILE A 197 -0.84 27.48 -11.49
CA ILE A 197 -0.59 26.34 -12.39
C ILE A 197 -1.91 25.68 -12.80
N PHE A 198 -2.84 25.53 -11.85
CA PHE A 198 -4.16 24.92 -12.05
C PHE A 198 -5.27 25.98 -12.06
N PRO A 199 -6.36 25.77 -12.83
CA PRO A 199 -7.51 26.67 -12.81
C PRO A 199 -8.26 26.56 -11.48
N SER A 200 -8.92 27.64 -11.05
CA SER A 200 -9.75 27.63 -9.83
C SER A 200 -10.91 26.63 -9.87
N THR A 201 -11.39 26.27 -11.06
CA THR A 201 -12.43 25.25 -11.26
C THR A 201 -11.97 23.83 -10.91
N ALA A 202 -10.68 23.62 -10.63
CA ALA A 202 -10.17 22.34 -10.11
C ALA A 202 -10.46 22.15 -8.62
N GLY A 203 -10.88 23.19 -7.89
CA GLY A 203 -11.13 23.12 -6.46
C GLY A 203 -12.17 22.05 -6.11
N TRP A 204 -11.90 21.29 -5.04
CA TRP A 204 -12.81 20.30 -4.49
C TRP A 204 -12.89 20.49 -2.98
N GLU A 205 -14.11 20.66 -2.46
CA GLU A 205 -14.34 20.75 -1.03
C GLU A 205 -14.20 19.39 -0.34
N VAL A 206 -13.41 19.35 0.73
CA VAL A 206 -13.15 18.13 1.51
C VAL A 206 -13.51 18.33 2.97
N ILE A 207 -14.12 17.30 3.53
CA ILE A 207 -14.33 17.14 4.97
C ILE A 207 -13.01 16.65 5.58
N HIS A 208 -12.31 17.47 6.36
CA HIS A 208 -10.99 17.17 6.94
C HIS A 208 -11.08 16.32 8.23
N ASP A 209 -12.28 15.86 8.60
CA ASP A 209 -12.49 14.91 9.68
C ASP A 209 -12.92 13.55 9.09
N PHE A 210 -12.09 12.53 9.29
CA PHE A 210 -12.37 11.20 8.77
C PHE A 210 -13.66 10.61 9.34
N ASP A 211 -13.95 10.79 10.62
CA ASP A 211 -15.12 10.17 11.24
C ASP A 211 -16.42 10.75 10.69
N ILE A 212 -16.45 12.06 10.43
CA ILE A 212 -17.57 12.72 9.75
C ILE A 212 -17.67 12.24 8.31
N HIS A 213 -16.56 12.21 7.57
CA HIS A 213 -16.52 11.71 6.20
C HIS A 213 -17.06 10.27 6.11
N TYR A 214 -16.55 9.38 6.96
CA TYR A 214 -16.93 7.97 6.98
C TYR A 214 -18.43 7.79 7.29
N LYS A 215 -18.99 8.56 8.23
CA LYS A 215 -20.44 8.55 8.49
C LYS A 215 -21.24 8.99 7.27
N ILE A 216 -20.77 10.00 6.53
CA ILE A 216 -21.42 10.44 5.29
C ILE A 216 -21.38 9.34 4.23
N GLN A 217 -20.24 8.67 4.06
CA GLN A 217 -20.10 7.56 3.11
C GLN A 217 -21.02 6.38 3.46
N GLN A 218 -21.17 6.07 4.74
CA GLN A 218 -22.13 5.09 5.23
C GLN A 218 -23.58 5.45 4.88
N LEU A 219 -23.95 6.72 5.08
CA LEU A 219 -25.30 7.22 4.78
C LEU A 219 -25.58 7.25 3.29
N ALA A 220 -24.59 7.63 2.48
CA ALA A 220 -24.67 7.66 1.02
C ALA A 220 -24.72 6.25 0.41
N GLY A 221 -24.33 5.23 1.17
CA GLY A 221 -24.32 3.83 0.73
C GLY A 221 -23.02 3.41 0.02
N HIS A 222 -22.00 4.27 0.02
CA HIS A 222 -20.69 3.96 -0.53
C HIS A 222 -20.04 2.79 0.23
N SER A 223 -20.01 2.86 1.56
CA SER A 223 -19.47 1.81 2.41
C SER A 223 -20.22 0.47 2.26
N LEU A 224 -21.48 0.51 1.81
CA LEU A 224 -22.25 -0.69 1.50
C LEU A 224 -21.77 -1.36 0.20
N LEU A 225 -21.27 -0.59 -0.77
CA LEU A 225 -20.67 -1.13 -1.99
C LEU A 225 -19.36 -1.85 -1.66
N ILE A 226 -18.50 -1.24 -0.84
CA ILE A 226 -17.26 -1.87 -0.36
C ILE A 226 -17.58 -3.16 0.42
N ALA A 227 -18.60 -3.15 1.26
CA ALA A 227 -19.03 -4.34 2.00
C ALA A 227 -19.52 -5.49 1.08
N LYS A 228 -20.02 -5.17 -0.13
CA LYS A 228 -20.36 -6.18 -1.15
C LYS A 228 -19.11 -6.75 -1.79
N GLU A 229 -18.15 -5.90 -2.14
CA GLU A 229 -16.86 -6.33 -2.68
C GLU A 229 -16.15 -7.30 -1.73
N TYR A 230 -16.12 -6.99 -0.43
CA TYR A 230 -15.62 -7.91 0.60
C TYR A 230 -16.28 -9.29 0.53
N GLN A 231 -17.60 -9.36 0.33
CA GLN A 231 -18.31 -10.64 0.23
C GLN A 231 -17.96 -11.39 -1.06
N GLU A 232 -17.80 -10.66 -2.17
CA GLU A 232 -17.45 -11.21 -3.46
C GLU A 232 -16.04 -11.84 -3.42
N ILE A 233 -15.05 -11.14 -2.88
CA ILE A 233 -13.67 -11.65 -2.79
C ILE A 233 -13.52 -12.80 -1.79
N THR A 234 -14.29 -12.79 -0.69
CA THR A 234 -14.22 -13.84 0.34
C THR A 234 -15.14 -15.04 0.06
N GLY A 235 -16.03 -14.95 -0.92
CA GLY A 235 -17.05 -15.97 -1.19
C GLY A 235 -18.09 -16.15 -0.07
N ARG A 236 -18.14 -15.26 0.92
CA ARG A 236 -19.01 -15.37 2.09
C ARG A 236 -20.41 -14.85 1.75
N LYS A 237 -21.36 -15.77 1.57
CA LYS A 237 -22.79 -15.44 1.40
C LYS A 237 -23.41 -14.96 2.72
N ARG A 238 -23.35 -13.66 3.02
CA ARG A 238 -24.42 -12.94 3.76
C ARG A 238 -24.05 -11.48 4.05
N PHE A 239 -24.93 -10.61 3.59
CA PHE A 239 -25.07 -9.18 3.92
C PHE A 239 -25.25 -8.84 5.42
N SER A 240 -25.31 -9.85 6.30
CA SER A 240 -25.70 -9.65 7.70
C SER A 240 -24.58 -9.13 8.60
N SER A 241 -23.32 -9.06 8.12
CA SER A 241 -22.17 -8.65 8.93
C SER A 241 -21.98 -7.14 9.02
N TYR A 242 -22.09 -6.39 7.91
CA TYR A 242 -21.78 -4.96 7.94
C TYR A 242 -22.80 -4.18 8.80
N GLN A 243 -22.33 -3.58 9.89
CA GLN A 243 -23.16 -2.76 10.79
C GLN A 243 -22.94 -1.26 10.55
N GLY A 244 -21.71 -0.87 10.20
CA GLY A 244 -21.30 0.53 10.21
C GLY A 244 -21.31 1.14 11.61
N THR A 245 -20.97 2.42 11.70
CA THR A 245 -20.92 3.19 12.96
C THR A 245 -22.15 4.07 13.17
N VAL A 246 -22.95 4.30 12.13
CA VAL A 246 -24.19 5.08 12.22
C VAL A 246 -25.29 4.26 12.90
N LYS A 247 -25.70 4.71 14.10
CA LYS A 247 -26.78 4.07 14.86
C LYS A 247 -28.07 4.02 14.03
N ASN A 248 -28.71 2.86 13.97
CA ASN A 248 -29.96 2.61 13.23
C ASN A 248 -29.87 2.83 11.70
N LEU A 249 -28.68 2.86 11.10
CA LEU A 249 -28.49 3.08 9.65
C LEU A 249 -29.41 2.24 8.75
N LYS A 250 -29.60 0.96 9.11
CA LYS A 250 -30.45 0.00 8.37
C LYS A 250 -31.95 0.31 8.44
N ARG A 251 -32.39 1.09 9.44
CA ARG A 251 -33.79 1.46 9.68
C ARG A 251 -34.13 2.87 9.19
N MET A 252 -33.12 3.68 8.88
CA MET A 252 -33.32 5.05 8.37
C MET A 252 -33.90 5.01 6.96
N SER A 253 -34.95 5.80 6.75
CA SER A 253 -35.47 6.16 5.44
C SER A 253 -34.45 6.96 4.63
N HIS A 254 -34.65 7.03 3.31
CA HIS A 254 -33.77 7.81 2.44
C HIS A 254 -33.76 9.30 2.82
N SER A 255 -34.91 9.89 3.14
CA SER A 255 -35.00 11.29 3.55
C SER A 255 -34.24 11.56 4.86
N GLU A 256 -34.33 10.68 5.86
CA GLU A 256 -33.56 10.81 7.10
C GLU A 256 -32.05 10.78 6.84
N LYS A 257 -31.59 9.89 5.94
CA LYS A 257 -30.18 9.82 5.55
C LYS A 257 -29.72 11.12 4.88
N MET A 258 -30.50 11.64 3.94
CA MET A 258 -30.17 12.90 3.24
C MET A 258 -30.13 14.09 4.21
N SER A 259 -31.11 14.21 5.12
CA SER A 259 -31.11 15.26 6.14
C SER A 259 -29.89 15.18 7.06
N LEU A 260 -29.47 13.97 7.43
CA LEU A 260 -28.29 13.78 8.27
C LEU A 260 -26.99 14.09 7.53
N ILE A 261 -26.87 13.73 6.24
CA ILE A 261 -25.73 14.12 5.40
C ILE A 261 -25.62 15.65 5.32
N GLU A 262 -26.74 16.34 5.07
CA GLU A 262 -26.80 17.80 5.01
C GLU A 262 -26.40 18.44 6.35
N TYR A 263 -26.91 17.89 7.47
CA TYR A 263 -26.52 18.33 8.80
C TYR A 263 -25.02 18.15 9.05
N LEU A 264 -24.47 16.96 8.82
CA LEU A 264 -23.05 16.68 9.04
C LEU A 264 -22.14 17.56 8.18
N SER A 265 -22.52 17.76 6.91
CA SER A 265 -21.78 18.63 5.98
C SER A 265 -21.85 20.09 6.43
N SER A 266 -23.02 20.60 6.82
CA SER A 266 -23.20 22.00 7.22
C SER A 266 -22.47 22.35 8.52
N GLN A 267 -22.50 21.47 9.53
CA GLN A 267 -21.76 21.67 10.79
C GLN A 267 -20.26 21.82 10.52
N TYR A 268 -19.73 20.98 9.64
CA TYR A 268 -18.33 21.02 9.24
C TYR A 268 -17.97 22.35 8.57
N PHE A 269 -18.72 22.78 7.55
CA PHE A 269 -18.40 24.03 6.82
C PHE A 269 -18.64 25.31 7.65
N HIS A 270 -19.59 25.29 8.59
CA HIS A 270 -19.81 26.43 9.50
C HIS A 270 -18.67 26.60 10.51
N SER A 271 -18.10 25.48 11.00
CA SER A 271 -16.97 25.53 11.93
C SER A 271 -15.72 26.16 11.28
N LYS A 272 -15.45 25.87 10.00
CA LYS A 272 -14.29 26.41 9.26
C LYS A 272 -14.38 27.92 9.02
N ARG A 273 -15.59 28.45 8.72
CA ARG A 273 -15.81 29.90 8.53
C ARG A 273 -15.62 30.73 9.80
N LYS A 274 -15.87 30.16 10.98
CA LYS A 274 -15.62 30.86 12.26
C LYS A 274 -14.13 30.98 12.58
N ILE A 275 -13.32 30.02 12.14
CA ILE A 275 -11.87 30.00 12.37
C ILE A 275 -11.15 30.93 11.36
N SER A 276 -11.64 31.05 10.12
CA SER A 276 -11.03 31.95 9.12
C SER A 276 -11.31 33.44 9.34
N ASN A 277 -12.26 33.77 10.21
CA ASN A 277 -12.68 35.14 10.53
C ASN A 277 -12.27 35.58 11.95
N ALA A 278 -11.47 34.78 12.65
CA ALA A 278 -10.88 35.07 13.95
C ALA A 278 -9.37 35.29 13.80
#